data_AF-A0A2A4NE72-F1
#
_entry.id   AF-A0A2A4NE72-F1
#
_cell.length_a   1.000
_cell.length_b   1.000
_cell.length_c   1.000
_cell.angle_alpha   90.00
_cell.angle_beta   90.00
_cell.angle_gamma   90.00
#
_symmetry.space_group_name_H-M   'P 1'
#
loop_
_entity.id
_entity.type
_entity.pdbx_description
1 polymer ?
#
loop_
_entity_poly.entity_id
_entity_poly.type
_entity_poly.pdbx_seq_one_letter_code
_entity_poly.pdbx_strand_id
1 'polypeptide(L)'
;MQPNEIIGWMGSILFAICALPQVIHTFKTKKTDDLNELFLWLWFWGEVFTLCYIFIDDLASKNYHIPLYFNYVFNLILLFYLIYAKYTYNSKPTTLSLIRKKLSSF
;
A
#
# COMPACT_ATOMS: atom_id res chain seq x y z
N MET A 1 19.96 23.18 -0.58
CA MET A 1 19.37 21.98 0.05
C MET A 1 20.39 21.38 0.98
N GLN A 2 19.98 21.13 2.22
CA GLN A 2 20.82 20.37 3.14
C GLN A 2 20.82 18.88 2.73
N PRO A 3 21.88 18.10 3.05
CA PRO A 3 21.97 16.68 2.64
C PRO A 3 20.80 15.81 3.11
N ASN A 4 20.22 16.13 4.27
CA ASN A 4 19.02 15.49 4.82
C ASN A 4 17.78 15.66 3.90
N GLU A 5 17.59 16.83 3.30
CA GLU A 5 16.48 17.11 2.40
C GLU A 5 16.60 16.26 1.12
N ILE A 6 17.80 16.13 0.56
CA ILE A 6 18.05 15.33 -0.66
C ILE A 6 17.67 13.85 -0.42
N ILE A 7 18.08 13.29 0.72
CA ILE A 7 17.76 11.90 1.09
C ILE A 7 16.25 11.74 1.27
N GLY A 8 15.58 12.70 1.91
CA GLY A 8 14.13 12.69 2.09
C GLY A 8 13.36 12.73 0.76
N TRP A 9 13.78 13.58 -0.17
CA TRP A 9 13.19 13.66 -1.52
C TRP A 9 13.43 12.39 -2.32
N MET A 10 14.64 11.83 -2.29
CA MET A 10 14.95 10.56 -2.96
C MET A 10 14.11 9.40 -2.40
N GLY A 11 14.02 9.29 -1.08
CA GLY A 11 13.19 8.28 -0.42
C GLY A 11 11.73 8.41 -0.82
N SER A 12 11.19 9.63 -0.81
CA SER A 12 9.81 9.90 -1.22
C SER A 12 9.55 9.47 -2.67
N ILE A 13 10.43 9.82 -3.61
CA ILE A 13 10.27 9.46 -5.02
C ILE A 13 10.30 7.94 -5.21
N LEU A 14 11.23 7.25 -4.55
CA LEU A 14 11.34 5.79 -4.61
C LEU A 14 10.09 5.10 -4.06
N PHE A 15 9.56 5.58 -2.93
CA PHE A 15 8.29 5.10 -2.40
C PHE A 15 7.12 5.39 -3.34
N ALA A 16 7.10 6.52 -4.05
CA ALA A 16 6.04 6.85 -5.01
C ALA A 16 5.89 5.81 -6.11
N ILE A 17 7.03 5.28 -6.57
CA ILE A 17 7.11 4.43 -7.75
C ILE A 17 7.28 2.95 -7.41
N CYS A 18 7.47 2.58 -6.15
CA CYS A 18 7.79 1.18 -5.80
C CYS A 18 6.59 0.24 -6.03
N ALA A 19 5.36 0.71 -5.86
CA ALA A 19 4.15 -0.08 -6.09
C ALA A 19 3.87 -0.32 -7.59
N LEU A 20 4.23 0.63 -8.45
CA LEU A 20 4.01 0.60 -9.90
C LEU A 20 4.51 -0.68 -10.59
N PRO A 21 5.78 -1.10 -10.46
CA PRO A 21 6.27 -2.31 -11.12
C PRO A 21 5.50 -3.56 -10.67
N GLN A 22 5.12 -3.65 -9.38
CA GLN A 22 4.34 -4.77 -8.87
C GLN A 22 2.92 -4.79 -9.43
N VAL A 23 2.27 -3.63 -9.54
CA VAL A 23 0.94 -3.48 -10.18
C VAL A 23 0.99 -3.87 -11.64
N ILE A 24 1.97 -3.36 -12.40
CA ILE A 24 2.14 -3.67 -13.82
C ILE A 24 2.38 -5.16 -14.02
N HIS A 25 3.24 -5.77 -13.20
CA HIS A 25 3.50 -7.21 -13.25
C HIS A 25 2.21 -8.01 -13.00
N THR A 26 1.49 -7.70 -11.93
CA THR A 26 0.24 -8.38 -11.55
C THR A 26 -0.85 -8.20 -12.61
N PHE A 27 -0.95 -7.01 -13.22
CA PHE A 27 -1.90 -6.73 -14.30
C PHE A 27 -1.59 -7.56 -15.56
N LYS A 28 -0.31 -7.73 -15.90
CA LYS A 28 0.12 -8.53 -17.06
C LYS A 28 -0.01 -10.03 -16.83
N THR A 29 0.40 -10.54 -15.67
CA THR A 29 0.41 -11.99 -15.40
C THR A 29 -0.94 -12.51 -14.95
N LYS A 30 -1.79 -11.65 -14.35
CA LYS A 30 -3.03 -12.04 -13.66
C LYS A 30 -2.82 -13.17 -12.66
N LYS A 31 -1.62 -13.25 -12.08
CA LYS A 31 -1.24 -14.21 -11.06
C LYS A 31 -0.82 -13.46 -9.82
N THR A 32 -1.27 -13.95 -8.68
CA THR A 32 -1.00 -13.34 -7.36
C THR A 32 -0.42 -14.36 -6.38
N ASP A 33 0.10 -15.48 -6.89
CA ASP A 33 0.71 -16.54 -6.08
C ASP A 33 1.91 -16.00 -5.28
N ASP A 34 2.67 -15.08 -5.88
CA ASP A 34 3.86 -14.48 -5.27
C ASP A 34 3.52 -13.33 -4.29
N LEU A 35 2.28 -12.84 -4.30
CA LEU A 35 1.83 -11.77 -3.41
C LEU A 35 1.37 -12.35 -2.07
N ASN A 36 2.10 -12.05 -1.00
CA ASN A 36 1.70 -12.42 0.35
C ASN A 36 0.54 -11.53 0.84
N GLU A 37 -0.57 -12.15 1.25
CA GLU A 37 -1.76 -11.46 1.76
C GLU A 37 -1.45 -10.63 3.02
N LEU A 38 -0.71 -11.20 3.97
CA LEU A 38 -0.35 -10.50 5.22
C LEU A 38 0.51 -9.28 4.93
N PHE A 39 1.44 -9.39 3.97
CA PHE A 39 2.26 -8.26 3.54
C PHE A 39 1.40 -7.11 3.00
N LEU A 40 0.43 -7.40 2.13
CA LEU A 40 -0.47 -6.37 1.57
C LEU A 40 -1.29 -5.67 2.66
N TRP A 41 -1.81 -6.41 3.64
CA TRP A 41 -2.57 -5.81 4.74
C TRP A 41 -1.71 -5.00 5.70
N LEU A 42 -0.50 -5.47 6.03
CA LEU A 42 0.45 -4.71 6.85
C LEU A 42 0.87 -3.42 6.14
N TRP A 43 1.13 -3.50 4.84
CA TRP A 43 1.42 -2.32 4.03
C TRP A 43 0.24 -1.35 4.01
N PHE A 44 -0.99 -1.84 3.84
CA PHE A 44 -2.19 -1.00 3.81
C PHE A 44 -2.37 -0.21 5.11
N TRP A 45 -2.30 -0.90 6.25
CA TRP A 45 -2.41 -0.23 7.54
C TRP A 45 -1.25 0.72 7.80
N GLY A 46 -0.03 0.37 7.37
CA GLY A 46 1.13 1.26 7.44
C GLY A 46 0.92 2.57 6.67
N GLU A 47 0.44 2.51 5.43
CA GLU A 47 0.13 3.67 4.60
C GLU A 47 -0.96 4.54 5.24
N VAL A 48 -2.04 3.91 5.73
CA VAL A 48 -3.16 4.62 6.39
C VAL A 48 -2.68 5.35 7.65
N PHE A 49 -1.95 4.68 8.54
CA PHE A 49 -1.44 5.30 9.76
C PHE A 49 -0.44 6.42 9.47
N THR A 50 0.41 6.25 8.45
CA THR A 50 1.37 7.28 8.06
C THR A 50 0.66 8.51 7.49
N LEU A 51 -0.35 8.31 6.65
CA LEU A 51 -1.17 9.40 6.12
C LEU A 51 -1.91 10.14 7.25
N CYS A 52 -2.49 9.42 8.21
CA CYS A 52 -3.09 10.01 9.40
C CYS A 52 -2.09 10.82 10.24
N TYR A 53 -0.87 10.30 10.43
CA TYR A 53 0.20 10.99 11.15
C TYR A 53 0.57 12.31 10.46
N ILE A 54 0.84 12.29 9.15
CA ILE A 54 1.18 13.48 8.37
C ILE A 54 0.03 14.50 8.43
N PHE A 55 -1.22 14.03 8.32
CA PHE A 55 -2.39 14.89 8.39
C PHE A 55 -2.51 15.63 9.73
N ILE A 56 -2.27 14.93 10.85
CA ILE A 56 -2.31 15.54 12.19
C ILE A 56 -1.16 16.54 12.36
N ASP A 57 0.04 16.20 11.90
CA ASP A 57 1.24 17.04 12.01
C ASP A 57 1.13 18.32 11.18
N ASP A 58 0.66 18.22 9.93
CA ASP A 58 0.45 19.37 9.05
C ASP A 58 -0.64 20.32 9.59
N LEU A 59 -1.69 19.76 10.20
CA LEU A 59 -2.74 20.56 10.84
C LEU A 59 -2.20 21.36 12.03
N ALA A 60 -1.31 20.76 12.81
CA ALA A 60 -0.65 21.42 13.94
C ALA A 60 0.38 22.46 13.48
N SER A 61 1.14 22.17 12.42
CA SER A 61 2.26 22.98 11.93
C SER A 61 1.87 24.04 10.89
N LYS A 62 0.64 24.02 10.35
CA LYS A 62 0.14 24.85 9.24
C LYS A 62 0.99 24.82 7.96
N ASN A 63 1.87 23.82 7.83
CA ASN A 63 2.68 23.59 6.65
C ASN A 63 2.12 22.37 5.92
N TYR A 64 1.64 22.56 4.69
CA TYR A 64 1.02 21.48 3.92
C TYR A 64 2.03 20.82 2.99
N HIS A 65 2.37 19.56 3.25
CA HIS A 65 3.30 18.78 2.43
C HIS A 65 2.56 18.09 1.26
N ILE A 66 1.98 18.89 0.34
CA ILE A 66 1.16 18.40 -0.78
C ILE A 66 1.80 17.26 -1.60
N PRO A 67 3.11 17.31 -1.96
CA PRO A 67 3.74 16.22 -2.71
C PRO A 67 3.72 14.87 -1.98
N LEU A 68 3.78 14.93 -0.65
CA LEU A 68 3.78 13.76 0.21
C LEU A 68 2.39 13.12 0.26
N TYR A 69 1.32 13.92 0.41
CA TYR A 69 -0.05 13.38 0.33
C TYR A 69 -0.34 12.72 -1.01
N PHE A 70 0.06 13.35 -2.11
CA PHE A 70 -0.14 12.76 -3.43
C PHE A 70 0.54 11.39 -3.54
N ASN A 71 1.75 11.26 -2.99
CA ASN A 71 2.50 10.00 -2.95
C ASN A 71 1.75 8.89 -2.20
N TYR A 72 1.37 9.15 -0.94
CA TYR A 72 0.67 8.17 -0.10
C TYR A 72 -0.70 7.82 -0.69
N VAL A 73 -1.46 8.79 -1.18
CA VAL A 73 -2.77 8.54 -1.82
C VAL A 73 -2.60 7.72 -3.10
N PHE A 74 -1.61 8.03 -3.93
CA PHE A 74 -1.32 7.27 -5.15
C PHE A 74 -0.92 5.82 -4.82
N ASN A 75 -0.04 5.62 -3.85
CA ASN A 75 0.34 4.29 -3.37
C ASN A 75 -0.85 3.52 -2.82
N LEU A 76 -1.74 4.17 -2.07
CA LEU A 76 -2.94 3.54 -1.51
C LEU A 76 -3.88 3.03 -2.61
N ILE A 77 -4.04 3.77 -3.72
CA ILE A 77 -4.83 3.33 -4.89
C ILE A 77 -4.18 2.10 -5.55
N LEU A 78 -2.87 2.13 -5.76
CA LEU A 78 -2.13 1.00 -6.34
C LEU A 78 -2.19 -0.25 -5.44
N LEU A 79 -2.06 -0.06 -4.14
CA LEU A 79 -2.17 -1.12 -3.15
C LEU A 79 -3.57 -1.70 -3.09
N PHE A 80 -4.61 -0.86 -3.18
CA PHE A 80 -5.98 -1.32 -3.26
C PHE A 80 -6.21 -2.21 -4.49
N TYR A 81 -5.63 -1.85 -5.64
CA TYR A 81 -5.63 -2.72 -6.82
C TYR A 81 -4.91 -4.06 -6.56
N LEU A 82 -3.76 -4.08 -5.88
CA LEU A 82 -3.05 -5.32 -5.55
C LEU A 82 -3.86 -6.22 -4.62
N ILE A 83 -4.51 -5.64 -3.61
CA ILE A 83 -5.42 -6.35 -2.71
C ILE A 83 -6.59 -6.93 -3.49
N TYR A 84 -7.25 -6.12 -4.33
CA TYR A 84 -8.33 -6.57 -5.20
C TYR A 84 -7.89 -7.71 -6.13
N ALA A 85 -6.74 -7.57 -6.79
CA ALA A 85 -6.17 -8.59 -7.66
C ALA A 85 -5.84 -9.87 -6.88
N LYS A 86 -5.38 -9.75 -5.63
CA LYS A 86 -5.14 -10.89 -4.75
C LYS A 86 -6.43 -11.63 -4.43
N TYR A 87 -7.54 -10.96 -4.18
CA TYR A 87 -8.81 -11.67 -3.94
C TYR A 87 -9.47 -12.20 -5.23
N THR A 88 -9.19 -11.58 -6.38
CA THR A 88 -9.81 -11.95 -7.67
C THR A 88 -9.07 -13.08 -8.39
N TYR A 89 -7.74 -13.00 -8.45
CA TYR A 89 -6.92 -13.94 -9.23
C TYR A 89 -6.31 -15.07 -8.40
N ASN A 90 -6.50 -15.06 -7.08
CA ASN A 90 -5.95 -16.11 -6.23
C ASN A 90 -6.69 -17.42 -6.44
N SER A 91 -5.99 -18.39 -6.99
CA SER A 91 -6.51 -19.74 -7.20
C SER A 91 -6.48 -20.59 -5.92
N LYS A 92 -5.80 -20.15 -4.86
CA LYS A 92 -5.68 -20.85 -3.58
C LYS A 92 -6.59 -20.21 -2.51
N PRO A 93 -7.17 -21.01 -1.60
CA PRO A 93 -7.95 -20.48 -0.50
C PRO A 93 -7.09 -19.52 0.32
N THR A 94 -7.59 -18.31 0.48
CA THR A 94 -6.93 -17.21 1.18
C THR A 94 -7.07 -17.42 2.69
N THR A 95 -6.21 -16.84 3.53
CA THR A 95 -6.28 -17.03 4.99
C THR A 95 -7.65 -16.61 5.52
N LEU A 96 -8.17 -15.48 5.00
CA LEU A 96 -9.51 -14.99 5.31
C LEU A 96 -10.62 -15.96 4.86
N SER A 97 -10.48 -16.64 3.72
CA SER A 97 -11.48 -17.61 3.27
C SER A 97 -11.48 -18.89 4.09
N LEU A 98 -10.31 -19.31 4.59
CA LEU A 98 -10.18 -20.41 5.55
C LEU A 98 -10.79 -20.04 6.91
N ILE A 99 -10.52 -18.84 7.42
CA ILE A 99 -11.12 -18.33 8.67
C ILE A 99 -12.64 -18.23 8.53
N ARG A 100 -13.14 -17.66 7.43
CA ARG A 100 -14.59 -17.56 7.16
C ARG A 100 -15.25 -18.94 7.13
N LYS A 101 -14.65 -19.92 6.43
CA LYS A 101 -15.16 -21.30 6.37
C LYS A 101 -15.15 -21.97 7.74
N LYS A 102 -14.13 -21.70 8.57
CA LYS A 102 -14.04 -22.20 9.94
C LYS A 102 -15.13 -21.59 10.83
N LEU A 103 -15.36 -20.27 10.73
CA LEU A 103 -16.39 -19.56 11.51
C LEU A 103 -17.82 -19.93 11.10
N SER A 104 -18.08 -20.19 9.81
CA SER A 104 -19.40 -20.65 9.34
C SER A 104 -19.71 -22.12 9.67
N SER A 105 -18.73 -22.86 10.22
CA SER A 105 -18.88 -24.25 10.63
C SER A 105 -19.14 -24.40 12.14
N PHE A 106 -19.19 -23.30 12.88
CA PHE A 106 -19.65 -23.22 14.27
C PHE A 106 -21.08 -22.70 14.32
#